data_AF-A0A177GBF3-F1
#
_entry.id   AF-A0A177GBF3-F1
#
_cell.length_a   1.000
_cell.length_b   1.000
_cell.length_c   1.000
_cell.angle_alpha   90.00
_cell.angle_beta   90.00
_cell.angle_gamma   90.00
#
_symmetry.space_group_name_H-M   'P 1'
#
loop_
_entity.id
_entity.type
_entity.pdbx_description
1 polymer ?
#
loop_
_entity_poly.entity_id
_entity_poly.type
_entity_poly.pdbx_seq_one_letter_code
_entity_poly.pdbx_strand_id
1 'polypeptide(L)'
;MMLQALRQTCTREVKLPTLNTPVKVEEIKVSGNKQVSTGAIMAVVPFHVGSMVTQAQITQGLQDIMKLYQQQNIGGKFHQSLSLDGKRVKVEWAIEETGGPARF
;
A
#
# COMPACT_ATOMS: atom_id res chain seq x y z
N MET A 1 31.25 -1.57 38.03
CA MET A 1 31.10 -2.94 37.51
C MET A 1 30.02 -2.92 36.44
N MET A 2 30.37 -3.36 35.22
CA MET A 2 29.56 -3.43 34.00
C MET A 2 29.04 -4.86 33.82
N LEU A 3 27.80 -5.03 33.32
CA LEU A 3 27.20 -6.14 32.53
C LEU A 3 25.67 -6.09 32.75
N GLN A 4 24.74 -6.23 31.78
CA GLN A 4 24.72 -6.80 30.42
C GLN A 4 23.41 -6.27 29.76
N ALA A 5 23.45 -5.55 28.63
CA ALA A 5 23.19 -6.03 27.27
C ALA A 5 21.78 -6.62 27.02
N LEU A 6 21.02 -6.01 26.08
CA LEU A 6 20.41 -6.68 24.92
C LEU A 6 19.83 -5.64 23.92
N ARG A 7 20.68 -5.33 22.94
CA ARG A 7 20.38 -5.18 21.50
C ARG A 7 18.91 -4.88 21.13
N GLN A 8 18.59 -3.59 21.04
CA GLN A 8 17.56 -3.16 20.09
C GLN A 8 18.23 -3.01 18.74
N THR A 9 18.13 -4.04 17.90
CA THR A 9 18.20 -3.82 16.45
C THR A 9 17.00 -2.96 16.10
N CYS A 10 17.19 -1.64 16.08
CA CYS A 10 16.25 -0.74 15.45
C CYS A 10 16.25 -1.07 13.95
N THR A 11 15.53 -2.12 13.58
CA THR A 11 15.00 -2.25 12.22
C THR A 11 14.26 -0.94 12.00
N ARG A 12 14.81 -0.13 11.10
CA ARG A 12 14.24 1.14 10.66
C ARG A 12 12.97 0.79 9.89
N GLU A 13 11.94 0.35 10.60
CA GLU A 13 10.57 0.47 10.13
C GLU A 13 10.41 1.96 9.89
N VAL A 14 10.38 2.35 8.61
CA VAL A 14 9.92 3.67 8.23
C VAL A 14 8.44 3.68 8.62
N LYS A 15 8.16 3.87 9.91
CA LYS A 15 6.87 4.33 10.41
C LYS A 15 6.73 5.69 9.79
N LEU A 16 6.12 5.72 8.60
CA LEU A 16 5.55 6.93 8.05
C LEU A 16 4.83 7.60 9.23
N PRO A 17 5.13 8.87 9.54
CA PRO A 17 4.45 9.56 10.63
C PRO A 17 2.97 9.34 10.42
N THR A 18 2.26 8.88 11.46
CA THR A 18 0.82 8.67 11.38
C THR A 18 0.21 9.99 10.94
N LEU A 19 -0.19 10.07 9.66
CA LEU A 19 -0.87 11.23 9.11
C LEU A 19 -2.26 11.25 9.73
N ASN A 20 -2.33 11.77 10.95
CA ASN A 20 -3.59 12.10 11.62
C ASN A 20 -4.27 13.28 10.92
N THR A 21 -3.51 14.04 10.13
CA THR A 21 -4.01 15.14 9.31
C THR A 21 -4.29 14.63 7.90
N PRO A 22 -5.50 14.86 7.35
CA PRO A 22 -5.81 14.53 5.96
C PRO A 22 -4.87 15.23 4.98
N VAL A 23 -4.41 14.49 3.98
CA VAL A 23 -3.59 14.96 2.86
C VAL A 23 -4.32 14.73 1.53
N LYS A 24 -4.08 15.58 0.54
CA LYS A 24 -4.68 15.45 -0.78
C LYS A 24 -3.93 14.41 -1.60
N VAL A 25 -4.62 13.43 -2.15
CA VAL A 25 -4.04 12.48 -3.11
C VAL A 25 -3.72 13.22 -4.41
N GLU A 26 -2.44 13.26 -4.77
CA GLU A 26 -1.98 13.85 -6.03
C GLU A 26 -1.86 12.80 -7.13
N GLU A 27 -1.45 11.59 -6.77
CA GLU A 27 -1.25 10.47 -7.70
C GLU A 27 -1.55 9.14 -7.02
N ILE A 28 -2.13 8.22 -7.77
CA ILE A 28 -2.23 6.80 -7.41
C ILE A 28 -1.61 6.01 -8.55
N LYS A 29 -0.53 5.29 -8.27
CA LYS A 29 0.18 4.47 -9.24
C LYS A 29 0.13 3.01 -8.80
N VAL A 30 -0.33 2.15 -9.70
CA VAL A 30 -0.35 0.71 -9.52
C VAL A 30 0.56 0.08 -10.57
N SER A 31 1.42 -0.85 -10.15
CA SER A 31 2.36 -1.52 -11.06
C SER A 31 2.52 -2.99 -10.72
N GLY A 32 2.97 -3.78 -11.71
CA GLY A 32 3.21 -5.22 -11.55
C GLY A 32 1.96 -6.10 -11.58
N ASN A 33 0.76 -5.50 -11.58
CA ASN A 33 -0.50 -6.20 -11.79
C ASN A 33 -0.62 -6.68 -13.25
N LYS A 34 -0.51 -7.99 -13.47
CA LYS A 34 -0.60 -8.62 -14.81
C LYS A 34 -1.91 -9.38 -14.97
N GLN A 35 -2.42 -9.94 -13.87
CA GLN A 35 -3.64 -10.72 -13.84
C GLN A 35 -4.85 -9.84 -13.50
N VAL A 36 -4.75 -8.96 -12.51
CA VAL A 36 -5.85 -8.06 -12.15
C VAL A 36 -5.70 -6.73 -12.90
N SER A 37 -6.76 -6.26 -13.56
CA SER A 37 -6.71 -4.98 -14.27
C SER A 37 -6.59 -3.81 -13.29
N THR A 38 -5.88 -2.75 -13.68
CA THR A 38 -5.79 -1.53 -12.86
C THR A 38 -7.17 -0.93 -12.58
N GLY A 39 -8.13 -1.06 -13.51
CA GLY A 39 -9.50 -0.63 -13.29
C GLY A 39 -10.21 -1.41 -12.17
N ALA A 40 -10.04 -2.73 -12.10
CA ALA A 40 -10.62 -3.54 -11.03
C ALA A 40 -9.98 -3.23 -9.66
N ILE A 41 -8.66 -2.98 -9.65
CA ILE A 41 -7.94 -2.51 -8.46
C ILE A 41 -8.51 -1.16 -8.02
N MET A 42 -8.63 -0.19 -8.92
CA MET A 42 -9.12 1.14 -8.56
C MET A 42 -10.59 1.16 -8.14
N ALA A 43 -11.41 0.20 -8.59
CA ALA A 43 -12.80 0.09 -8.19
C ALA A 43 -13.00 -0.31 -6.72
N VAL A 44 -12.02 -0.97 -6.09
CA VAL A 44 -12.07 -1.34 -4.67
C VAL A 44 -11.38 -0.34 -3.75
N VAL A 45 -10.59 0.58 -4.30
CA VAL A 45 -9.90 1.61 -3.51
C VAL A 45 -10.91 2.67 -3.07
N PRO A 46 -11.02 3.01 -1.77
CA PRO A 46 -12.08 3.87 -1.25
C PRO A 46 -11.85 5.38 -1.51
N PHE A 47 -10.87 5.73 -2.34
CA PHE A 47 -10.50 7.10 -2.67
C PHE A 47 -9.92 7.20 -4.08
N HIS A 48 -9.87 8.42 -4.60
CA HIS A 48 -9.36 8.73 -5.93
C HIS A 48 -8.39 9.92 -5.87
N VAL A 49 -7.68 10.18 -6.96
CA VAL A 49 -6.86 11.38 -7.11
C VAL A 49 -7.72 12.62 -6.84
N GLY A 50 -7.22 13.51 -5.98
CA GLY A 50 -7.94 14.70 -5.50
C GLY A 50 -8.65 14.52 -4.17
N SER A 51 -8.87 13.28 -3.70
CA SER A 51 -9.47 13.00 -2.39
C SER A 51 -8.57 13.48 -1.24
N MET A 52 -9.20 13.89 -0.14
CA MET A 52 -8.50 14.10 1.14
C MET A 52 -8.50 12.78 1.91
N VAL A 53 -7.32 12.24 2.20
CA VAL A 53 -7.17 10.93 2.85
C VAL A 53 -6.24 11.00 4.05
N THR A 54 -6.50 10.14 5.02
CA THR A 54 -5.60 9.84 6.14
C THR A 54 -4.74 8.63 5.80
N GLN A 55 -3.66 8.41 6.57
CA GLN A 55 -2.86 7.19 6.45
C GLN A 55 -3.71 5.92 6.62
N ALA A 56 -4.68 5.94 7.53
CA ALA A 56 -5.59 4.82 7.78
C ALA A 56 -6.41 4.46 6.54
N GLN A 57 -6.92 5.47 5.81
CA GLN A 57 -7.66 5.23 4.57
C GLN A 57 -6.76 4.70 3.46
N ILE A 58 -5.51 5.18 3.34
CA ILE A 58 -4.54 4.63 2.38
C ILE A 58 -4.26 3.15 2.69
N THR A 59 -4.03 2.82 3.96
CA THR A 59 -3.83 1.45 4.42
C THR A 59 -5.06 0.57 4.19
N GLN A 60 -6.27 1.09 4.41
CA GLN A 60 -7.51 0.38 4.09
C GLN A 60 -7.60 0.08 2.59
N GLY A 61 -7.26 1.05 1.74
CA GLY A 61 -7.20 0.83 0.29
C GLY A 61 -6.26 -0.32 -0.09
N LEU A 62 -5.07 -0.42 0.51
CA LEU A 62 -4.18 -1.57 0.29
C LEU A 62 -4.82 -2.90 0.73
N GLN A 63 -5.49 -2.93 1.89
CA GLN A 63 -6.18 -4.12 2.38
C GLN A 63 -7.32 -4.56 1.45
N ASP A 64 -8.06 -3.60 0.89
CA ASP A 64 -9.14 -3.88 -0.07
C ASP A 64 -8.58 -4.46 -1.38
N ILE A 65 -7.41 -3.98 -1.84
CA ILE A 65 -6.68 -4.57 -2.96
C ILE A 65 -6.25 -6.00 -2.63
N MET A 66 -5.65 -6.23 -1.47
CA MET A 66 -5.24 -7.59 -1.05
C MET A 66 -6.44 -8.55 -1.00
N LYS A 67 -7.60 -8.07 -0.54
CA LYS A 67 -8.86 -8.84 -0.53
C LYS A 67 -9.36 -9.15 -1.94
N LEU A 68 -9.29 -8.21 -2.88
CA LEU A 68 -9.62 -8.44 -4.29
C LEU A 68 -8.75 -9.56 -4.88
N TYR A 69 -7.45 -9.54 -4.61
CA TYR A 69 -6.52 -10.59 -5.06
C TYR A 69 -6.84 -11.94 -4.44
N GLN A 70 -7.12 -11.97 -3.13
CA GLN A 70 -7.55 -13.19 -2.43
C GLN A 70 -8.84 -13.77 -3.03
N GLN A 71 -9.84 -12.95 -3.33
CA GLN A 71 -11.11 -13.37 -3.93
C GLN A 71 -10.93 -13.99 -5.32
N GLN A 72 -9.89 -13.57 -6.05
CA GLN A 72 -9.53 -14.12 -7.35
C GLN A 72 -8.57 -15.31 -7.26
N ASN A 73 -8.23 -15.76 -6.05
CA ASN A 73 -7.22 -16.81 -5.78
C ASN A 73 -5.85 -16.49 -6.40
N ILE A 74 -5.48 -15.21 -6.44
CA ILE A 74 -4.18 -14.75 -6.95
C ILE A 74 -3.30 -14.43 -5.74
N GLY A 75 -2.18 -15.14 -5.65
CA GLY A 75 -1.14 -14.84 -4.67
C GLY A 75 -0.25 -13.69 -5.13
N GLY A 76 0.27 -12.91 -4.19
CA GLY A 76 1.26 -11.89 -4.51
C GLY A 76 1.86 -11.23 -3.28
N LYS A 77 2.93 -10.46 -3.51
CA LYS A 77 3.51 -9.55 -2.53
C LYS A 77 3.12 -8.12 -2.90
N PHE A 78 2.84 -7.31 -1.88
CA PHE A 78 2.37 -5.95 -2.05
C PHE A 78 3.33 -4.99 -1.35
N HIS A 79 3.84 -4.02 -2.11
CA HIS A 79 4.75 -3.01 -1.61
C HIS A 79 4.07 -1.64 -1.74
N GLN A 80 3.87 -0.97 -0.60
CA GLN A 80 3.36 0.39 -0.56
C GLN A 80 4.52 1.38 -0.39
N SER A 81 4.56 2.38 -1.26
CA SER A 81 5.44 3.53 -1.13
C SER A 81 4.60 4.80 -1.13
N LEU A 82 4.86 5.69 -0.17
CA LEU A 82 4.20 6.99 -0.07
C LEU A 82 5.23 8.09 -0.19
N SER A 83 4.99 9.03 -1.10
CA SER A 83 5.79 10.26 -1.20
C SER A 83 4.94 11.44 -0.78
N LEU A 84 5.38 12.15 0.26
CA LEU A 84 4.71 13.34 0.77
C LEU A 84 5.37 14.60 0.21
N ASP A 85 4.53 15.52 -0.27
CA ASP A 85 4.93 16.86 -0.71
C ASP A 85 4.00 17.88 -0.04
N GLY A 86 4.43 18.36 1.13
CA GLY A 86 3.61 19.22 1.99
C GLY A 86 2.32 18.54 2.44
N LYS A 87 1.18 19.04 1.95
CA LYS A 87 -0.16 18.47 2.21
C LYS A 87 -0.65 17.54 1.09
N ARG A 88 0.22 17.13 0.18
CA ARG A 88 -0.08 16.21 -0.91
C ARG A 88 0.63 14.89 -0.71
N VAL A 89 0.02 13.81 -1.20
CA VAL A 89 0.58 12.47 -1.16
C VAL A 89 0.49 11.82 -2.54
N LYS A 90 1.58 11.17 -2.96
CA LYS A 90 1.59 10.22 -4.07
C LYS A 90 1.62 8.82 -3.48
N VAL A 91 0.66 8.00 -3.88
CA VAL A 91 0.50 6.63 -3.42
C VAL A 91 0.96 5.69 -4.54
N GLU A 92 1.95 4.86 -4.26
CA GLU A 92 2.40 3.82 -5.17
C GLU A 92 2.23 2.44 -4.54
N TRP A 93 1.56 1.55 -5.26
CA TRP A 93 1.44 0.13 -4.93
C TRP A 93 2.08 -0.71 -6.02
N ALA A 94 3.21 -1.33 -5.69
CA ALA A 94 3.88 -2.30 -6.54
C ALA A 94 3.46 -3.71 -6.11
N ILE A 95 2.98 -4.50 -7.07
CA ILE A 95 2.41 -5.83 -6.85
C ILE A 95 3.26 -6.86 -7.58
N GLU A 96 3.83 -7.81 -6.84
CA GLU A 96 4.49 -8.98 -7.40
C GLU A 96 3.54 -10.17 -7.34
N GLU A 97 2.83 -10.44 -8.42
CA GLU A 97 1.92 -11.58 -8.51
C GLU A 97 2.73 -12.89 -8.61
N THR A 98 2.50 -13.84 -7.70
CA THR A 98 3.29 -15.08 -7.58
C THR A 98 2.56 -16.32 -8.09
N GLY A 99 1.27 -16.20 -8.42
CA GLY A 99 0.45 -17.29 -8.97
C GLY A 99 -1.02 -16.92 -8.98
N GLY A 100 -1.81 -17.61 -9.77
CA GLY A 100 -3.25 -17.41 -9.90
C GLY A 100 -3.88 -18.53 -10.72
N PRO A 101 -5.22 -18.62 -10.77
CA PRO A 101 -5.88 -19.59 -11.63
C PRO A 101 -5.40 -19.41 -13.07
N ALA A 102 -5.03 -20.50 -13.74
CA ALA A 102 -4.60 -20.47 -15.13
C ALA A 102 -5.69 -19.82 -15.99
N ARG A 103 -5.32 -18.75 -16.70
CA ARG A 103 -6.16 -18.18 -17.75
C ARG A 103 -6.06 -19.10 -18.97
N PHE A 104 -7.07 -19.95 -19.17
CA PHE A 104 -7.28 -20.72 -20.41
C PHE A 104 -8.13 -19.91 -21.39
#